data_AF-A0A1Y3BP77-F1
#
_entry.id   AF-A0A1Y3BP77-F1
#
_cell.length_a   1.000
_cell.length_b   1.000
_cell.length_c   1.000
_cell.angle_alpha   90.00
_cell.angle_beta   90.00
_cell.angle_gamma   90.00
#
_symmetry.space_group_name_H-M   'P 1'
#
loop_
_entity.id
_entity.type
_entity.pdbx_description
1 polymer ?
#
loop_
_entity_poly.entity_id
_entity_poly.type
_entity_poly.pdbx_seq_one_letter_code
_entity_poly.pdbx_strand_id
1 'polypeptide(L)'
;MIPFYVYLKISGVEFLETPYTYYKNLEQRLTKDKIQIDREISQLSKHNILVDFDNHGHLYQIFTRPIQDRPTVFLELIERHQFGGFGAGNIKALFESIEEEQKQRGNV
;
A
#
# COMPACT_ATOMS: atom_id res chain seq x y z
N MET A 1 -9.91 9.07 -1.84
CA MET A 1 -8.91 8.26 -2.57
C MET A 1 -9.54 7.21 -3.48
N ILE A 2 -10.30 6.24 -2.97
CA ILE A 2 -10.78 5.08 -3.77
C ILE A 2 -11.54 5.47 -5.07
N PRO A 3 -12.49 6.42 -5.07
CA PRO A 3 -13.17 6.81 -6.32
C PRO A 3 -12.20 7.32 -7.39
N PHE A 4 -11.18 8.08 -6.98
CA PHE A 4 -10.15 8.58 -7.89
C PHE A 4 -9.22 7.47 -8.37
N TYR A 5 -8.84 6.53 -7.51
CA TYR A 5 -8.12 5.32 -7.91
C TYR A 5 -8.88 4.54 -8.99
N VAL A 6 -10.19 4.31 -8.80
CA VAL A 6 -11.02 3.58 -9.76
C VAL A 6 -11.08 4.33 -11.10
N TYR A 7 -11.25 5.65 -11.06
CA TYR A 7 -11.22 6.48 -12.27
C TYR A 7 -9.90 6.36 -13.03
N LEU A 8 -8.76 6.44 -12.34
CA LEU A 8 -7.44 6.29 -12.95
C LEU A 8 -7.26 4.90 -13.57
N LYS A 9 -7.71 3.84 -12.88
CA LYS A 9 -7.62 2.47 -13.37
C LYS A 9 -8.44 2.26 -14.65
N ILE A 10 -9.67 2.78 -14.69
CA ILE A 10 -10.53 2.73 -15.90
C ILE A 10 -9.92 3.58 -17.04
N SER A 11 -9.19 4.63 -16.70
CA SER A 11 -8.47 5.47 -17.66
C SER A 11 -7.15 4.87 -18.16
N GLY A 12 -6.82 3.63 -17.76
CA GLY A 12 -5.64 2.91 -18.25
C GLY A 12 -4.37 3.08 -17.41
N VAL A 13 -4.43 3.71 -16.23
CA VAL A 13 -3.27 3.78 -15.33
C VAL A 13 -3.04 2.44 -14.65
N GLU A 14 -1.82 1.92 -14.78
CA GLU A 14 -1.40 0.69 -14.12
C GLU A 14 -0.79 0.96 -12.74
N PHE A 15 -1.13 0.12 -11.76
CA PHE A 15 -0.66 0.21 -10.38
C PHE A 15 0.13 -1.04 -9.99
N LEU A 16 1.00 -0.89 -8.98
CA LEU A 16 1.66 -2.04 -8.38
C LEU A 16 0.64 -2.94 -7.67
N GLU A 17 0.90 -4.24 -7.70
CA GLU A 17 0.14 -5.22 -6.94
C GLU A 17 0.78 -5.41 -5.58
N THR A 18 -0.05 -5.64 -4.57
CA THR A 18 0.39 -5.85 -3.19
C THR A 18 -0.04 -7.25 -2.74
N PRO A 19 0.88 -8.09 -2.26
CA PRO A 19 0.56 -9.45 -1.85
C PRO A 19 -0.35 -9.45 -0.61
N TYR A 20 -1.18 -10.49 -0.46
CA TYR A 20 -2.10 -10.57 0.68
C TYR A 20 -1.38 -10.60 2.04
N THR A 21 -0.16 -11.13 2.08
CA THR A 21 0.73 -11.16 3.25
C THR A 21 0.93 -9.76 3.86
N TYR A 22 0.99 -8.71 3.03
CA TYR A 22 1.06 -7.33 3.50
C TYR A 22 -0.11 -6.96 4.41
N TYR A 23 -1.34 -7.28 4.01
CA TYR A 23 -2.56 -6.92 4.75
C TYR A 23 -2.69 -7.71 6.05
N LYS A 24 -2.28 -8.98 6.03
CA LYS A 24 -2.19 -9.80 7.25
C LYS A 24 -1.19 -9.18 8.24
N ASN A 25 -0.03 -8.74 7.76
CA ASN A 25 0.99 -8.09 8.60
C ASN A 25 0.51 -6.70 9.06
N LEU A 26 -0.21 -5.96 8.23
CA LEU A 26 -0.84 -4.69 8.60
C LEU A 26 -1.85 -4.84 9.74
N GLU A 27 -2.75 -5.82 9.69
CA GLU A 27 -3.70 -6.12 10.77
C GLU A 27 -2.99 -6.37 12.10
N GLN A 28 -1.90 -7.14 12.08
CA GLN A 28 -1.09 -7.40 13.26
C GLN A 28 -0.45 -6.12 13.82
N ARG A 29 0.10 -5.25 12.97
CA ARG A 29 0.68 -3.97 13.38
C ARG A 29 -0.37 -3.04 14.00
N LEU A 30 -1.52 -2.88 13.34
CA LEU A 30 -2.64 -2.07 13.85
C LEU A 30 -3.13 -2.57 15.21
N THR A 31 -3.28 -3.89 15.37
CA THR A 31 -3.71 -4.50 16.63
C THR A 31 -2.68 -4.29 17.74
N LYS A 32 -1.40 -4.51 17.44
CA LYS A 32 -0.29 -4.35 18.39
C LYS A 32 -0.20 -2.92 18.91
N ASP A 33 -0.29 -1.94 18.02
CA ASP A 33 -0.10 -0.52 18.35
C ASP A 33 -1.43 0.17 18.70
N LYS A 34 -2.54 -0.57 18.73
CA LYS A 34 -3.90 -0.12 19.06
C LYS A 34 -4.37 1.06 18.20
N ILE A 35 -4.00 1.03 16.92
CA ILE A 35 -4.36 2.04 15.94
C ILE A 35 -5.65 1.62 15.23
N GLN A 36 -6.57 2.57 15.07
CA GLN A 36 -7.77 2.40 14.27
C GLN A 36 -7.67 3.26 13.01
N ILE A 37 -8.08 2.68 11.89
CA ILE A 37 -8.18 3.37 10.60
C ILE A 37 -9.64 3.37 10.13
N ASP A 38 -9.99 4.30 9.26
CA ASP A 38 -11.37 4.55 8.82
C ASP A 38 -11.81 3.68 7.62
N ARG A 39 -11.04 2.63 7.29
CA ARG A 39 -11.31 1.71 6.17
C ARG A 39 -11.08 0.26 6.57
N GLU A 40 -11.91 -0.62 6.05
CA GLU A 40 -11.72 -2.05 6.21
C GLU A 40 -10.52 -2.56 5.42
N ILE A 41 -9.76 -3.49 6.01
CA ILE A 41 -8.58 -4.11 5.39
C ILE A 41 -8.95 -4.83 4.08
N SER A 42 -10.15 -5.42 4.01
CA SER A 42 -10.69 -6.05 2.81
C SER A 42 -10.77 -5.09 1.61
N GLN A 43 -11.19 -3.83 1.85
CA GLN A 43 -11.29 -2.81 0.81
C GLN A 43 -9.91 -2.32 0.35
N LEU A 44 -8.97 -2.18 1.30
CA LEU A 44 -7.60 -1.80 1.00
C LEU A 44 -6.90 -2.88 0.16
N SER A 45 -7.07 -4.14 0.56
CA SER A 45 -6.58 -5.33 -0.13
C SER A 45 -7.08 -5.42 -1.57
N LYS A 46 -8.39 -5.25 -1.76
CA LYS A 46 -9.02 -5.24 -3.09
C LYS A 46 -8.41 -4.20 -4.05
N HIS A 47 -7.87 -3.10 -3.53
CA HIS A 47 -7.39 -1.97 -4.32
C HIS A 47 -5.88 -1.77 -4.27
N ASN A 48 -5.12 -2.68 -3.65
CA ASN A 48 -3.66 -2.55 -3.49
C ASN A 48 -3.23 -1.30 -2.70
N ILE A 49 -4.04 -0.85 -1.73
CA ILE A 49 -3.78 0.38 -0.97
C ILE A 49 -2.96 0.04 0.28
N LEU A 50 -1.81 0.69 0.41
CA LEU A 50 -0.90 0.60 1.54
C LEU A 50 -1.30 1.58 2.65
N VAL A 51 -0.94 1.27 3.89
CA VAL A 51 -1.22 2.07 5.08
C VAL A 51 0.03 2.24 5.93
N ASP A 52 0.41 3.50 6.16
CA ASP A 52 1.36 3.87 7.20
C ASP A 52 0.63 4.71 8.26
N PHE A 53 1.10 4.63 9.50
CA PHE A 53 0.42 5.26 10.62
C PHE A 53 1.37 5.58 11.76
N ASP A 54 0.94 6.53 12.59
CA ASP A 54 1.57 6.89 13.85
C ASP A 54 0.49 7.07 14.93
N ASN A 55 0.87 7.63 16.07
CA ASN A 55 -0.07 7.85 17.19
C ASN A 55 -1.08 8.99 16.93
N HIS A 56 -0.89 9.77 15.86
CA HIS A 56 -1.70 10.95 15.54
C HIS A 56 -2.62 10.69 14.36
N GLY A 57 -2.24 9.81 13.43
CA GLY A 57 -3.05 9.51 12.28
C GLY A 57 -2.44 8.47 11.35
N HIS A 58 -2.97 8.41 10.14
CA HIS A 58 -2.58 7.45 9.12
C HIS A 58 -2.59 8.07 7.73
N LEU A 59 -2.00 7.35 6.79
CA LEU A 59 -2.06 7.69 5.38
C LEU A 59 -2.34 6.45 4.55
N TYR A 60 -3.00 6.68 3.43
CA TYR A 60 -3.25 5.69 2.38
C TYR A 60 -2.36 6.00 1.18
N GLN A 61 -1.67 4.98 0.67
CA GLN A 61 -0.72 5.10 -0.44
C GLN A 61 -0.99 4.04 -1.51
N ILE A 62 -0.75 4.39 -2.76
CA ILE A 62 -0.65 3.44 -3.86
C ILE A 62 0.29 4.00 -4.94
N PHE A 63 1.11 3.12 -5.51
CA PHE A 63 2.10 3.47 -6.52
C PHE A 63 1.69 2.98 -7.90
N THR A 64 1.89 3.81 -8.92
CA THR A 64 1.76 3.37 -10.30
C THR A 64 2.91 2.45 -10.68
N ARG A 65 2.75 1.67 -11.75
CA ARG A 65 3.92 1.17 -12.49
C ARG A 65 4.72 2.34 -13.09
N PRO A 66 5.98 2.11 -13.52
CA PRO A 66 6.71 3.12 -14.26
C PRO A 66 5.91 3.64 -15.45
N ILE A 67 5.85 4.96 -15.62
CA ILE A 67 5.04 5.60 -16.67
C ILE A 67 5.79 5.73 -18.01
N GLN A 68 7.00 5.19 -18.08
CA GLN A 68 7.89 5.16 -19.24
C GLN A 68 8.47 3.76 -19.37
N ASP A 69 8.95 3.41 -20.57
CA ASP A 69 9.60 2.11 -20.83
C ASP A 69 10.79 1.85 -19.92
N ARG A 70 11.52 2.92 -19.54
CA ARG A 70 12.61 2.83 -18.58
C ARG A 70 12.05 2.95 -17.15
N PRO A 71 12.39 2.03 -16.23
CA PRO A 71 11.85 1.98 -14.87
C PRO A 71 12.46 3.06 -13.98
N THR A 72 12.11 4.31 -14.23
CA THR A 72 12.77 5.49 -13.63
C THR A 72 11.78 6.40 -12.91
N VAL A 73 10.64 6.70 -13.53
CA VAL A 73 9.62 7.59 -12.98
C VAL A 73 8.33 6.81 -12.78
N PHE A 74 7.77 6.91 -11.58
CA PHE A 74 6.44 6.44 -11.23
C PHE A 74 5.72 7.56 -10.46
N LEU A 75 4.41 7.42 -10.30
CA LEU A 75 3.59 8.35 -9.55
C LEU A 75 3.05 7.68 -8.29
N GLU A 76 2.78 8.49 -7.29
CA GLU A 76 2.16 8.10 -6.03
C GLU A 76 0.83 8.81 -5.88
N LEU A 77 -0.22 8.06 -5.53
CA LEU A 77 -1.46 8.62 -5.03
C LEU A 77 -1.49 8.45 -3.51
N ILE A 78 -1.64 9.56 -2.80
CA ILE A 78 -1.63 9.62 -1.33
C ILE A 78 -2.86 10.35 -0.78
N GLU A 79 -3.45 9.81 0.27
CA GLU A 79 -4.46 10.46 1.11
C GLU A 79 -3.98 10.47 2.56
N ARG A 80 -4.05 11.64 3.22
CA ARG A 80 -3.52 11.85 4.57
C ARG A 80 -4.64 12.11 5.55
N HIS A 81 -4.59 11.43 6.69
CA HIS A 81 -5.46 11.64 7.84
C HIS A 81 -4.60 12.01 9.02
N GLN A 82 -4.39 13.31 9.25
CA GLN A 82 -3.60 13.82 10.39
C GLN A 82 -2.17 13.24 10.50
N PHE A 83 -1.59 12.81 9.38
CA PHE A 83 -0.26 12.21 9.31
C PHE A 83 0.76 13.11 8.61
N GLY A 84 1.85 13.44 9.31
CA GLY A 84 2.88 14.38 8.84
C GLY A 84 4.08 13.74 8.11
N GLY A 85 4.29 12.43 8.22
CA GLY A 85 5.44 11.74 7.63
C GLY A 85 5.30 11.42 6.13
N PHE A 86 6.23 10.65 5.58
CA PHE A 86 6.25 10.30 4.15
C PHE A 86 5.81 8.87 3.82
N GLY A 87 5.43 8.06 4.80
CA GLY A 87 5.07 6.67 4.54
C GLY A 87 6.27 5.75 4.35
N ALA A 88 7.43 6.05 4.96
CA ALA A 88 8.65 5.27 4.79
C ALA A 88 8.48 3.79 5.20
N GLY A 89 7.54 3.50 6.12
CA GLY A 89 7.20 2.14 6.50
C GLY A 89 6.53 1.34 5.39
N ASN A 90 5.78 2.00 4.49
CA ASN A 90 5.00 1.31 3.46
C ASN A 90 5.86 0.62 2.41
N ILE A 91 6.86 1.32 1.86
CA ILE A 91 7.73 0.74 0.84
C ILE A 91 8.47 -0.47 1.40
N LYS A 92 9.03 -0.33 2.61
CA LYS A 92 9.73 -1.43 3.28
C LYS A 92 8.82 -2.63 3.51
N ALA A 93 7.64 -2.41 4.09
CA ALA A 93 6.69 -3.48 4.39
C ALA A 93 6.16 -4.16 3.10
N LEU A 94 5.99 -3.41 2.00
CA LEU A 94 5.64 -3.97 0.71
C LEU A 94 6.72 -4.93 0.19
N PHE A 95 8.00 -4.51 0.20
CA PHE A 95 9.10 -5.36 -0.24
C PHE A 95 9.27 -6.61 0.63
N GLU A 96 9.20 -6.46 1.96
CA GLU A 96 9.25 -7.60 2.89
C GLU A 96 8.15 -8.62 2.61
N SER A 97 6.94 -8.16 2.29
CA SER A 97 5.79 -9.03 1.97
C SER A 97 5.95 -9.75 0.64
N ILE A 98 6.58 -9.10 -0.36
CA ILE A 98 6.92 -9.70 -1.65
C ILE A 98 8.00 -10.79 -1.46
N GLU A 99 9.06 -10.50 -0.71
CA GLU A 99 10.11 -11.47 -0.39
C GLU A 99 9.56 -12.69 0.37
N GLU A 100 8.65 -12.48 1.31
CA GLU A 100 7.99 -13.56 2.05
C GLU A 100 7.23 -14.49 1.10
N GLU A 101 6.46 -13.93 0.17
CA GLU A 101 5.69 -14.72 -0.79
C GLU A 101 6.61 -15.46 -1.79
N GLN A 102 7.71 -14.85 -2.22
CA GLN A 102 8.71 -15.51 -3.06
C GLN A 102 9.35 -16.73 -2.38
N LYS A 103 9.69 -16.58 -1.08
CA LYS A 103 10.21 -17.69 -0.26
C LYS A 103 9.20 -18.83 -0.12
N GLN A 104 7.91 -18.51 0.09
CA GLN A 104 6.85 -19.51 0.16
C GLN A 104 6.65 -20.27 -1.16
N ARG A 105 6.92 -19.62 -2.30
CA ARG A 105 6.84 -20.23 -3.63
C ARG A 105 8.09 -21.04 -4.01
N GLY A 106 9.14 -21.04 -3.18
CA GLY A 106 10.33 -21.87 -3.36
C GLY A 106 11.35 -21.37 -4.39
N ASN A 107 11.25 -20.12 -4.86
CA ASN A 107 12.22 -19.51 -5.77
C ASN A 107 13.17 -18.59 -4.98
N VAL A 108 14.32 -19.13 -4.59
CA VAL A 108 15.48 -18.35 -4.10
C VAL A 108 16.68 -18.69 -4.97
#